data_AF-A0A147B7C8-F1
#
_entry.id   AF-A0A147B7C8-F1
#
_cell.length_a   1.000
_cell.length_b   1.000
_cell.length_c   1.000
_cell.angle_alpha   90.00
_cell.angle_beta   90.00
_cell.angle_gamma   90.00
#
_symmetry.space_group_name_H-M   'P 1'
#
loop_
_entity.id
_entity.type
_entity.pdbx_description
1 polymer ?
#
loop_
_entity_poly.entity_id
_entity_poly.type
_entity_poly.pdbx_seq_one_letter_code
_entity_poly.pdbx_strand_id
1 'polypeptide(L)'
;DVDGVDNWNAFLNLEPPQRTELLINIDQTEDYAAIRDGDFKLVMGDISGGKFADWYRIYGNVDWDSTKPMASCETSVVNDVLQKTGRDPVCGSGGDSYATPVQCGDRRDDRGCNSTVAPCLFDLSVDPCEYSDISQERPEVVQRLMAKLDLYRSESLPPSNRDPDHRADPIQHNGLWETWADADPLRSTDGTREVTDGEKSAFRTLFRSLVRVVFEGVSNVFA
;
A
#
# COMPACT_ATOMS: atom_id res chain seq x y z
N ASP A 1 21.22 12.67 -1.65
CA ASP A 1 20.70 12.34 -2.99
C ASP A 1 19.25 11.88 -2.84
N VAL A 2 18.49 11.74 -3.93
CA VAL A 2 17.09 11.25 -3.90
C VAL A 2 17.00 9.97 -4.74
N ASP A 3 16.55 8.86 -4.16
CA ASP A 3 16.50 7.53 -4.80
C ASP A 3 15.36 7.37 -5.86
N GLY A 4 14.73 8.48 -6.21
CA GLY A 4 13.65 8.58 -7.18
C GLY A 4 14.17 9.02 -8.55
N VAL A 5 13.63 8.41 -9.60
CA VAL A 5 13.89 8.82 -10.99
C VAL A 5 12.56 9.30 -11.59
N ASP A 6 12.60 10.43 -12.29
CA ASP A 6 11.44 10.94 -13.03
C ASP A 6 11.10 9.99 -14.20
N ASN A 7 9.86 9.52 -14.22
CA ASN A 7 9.32 8.67 -15.27
C ASN A 7 8.13 9.33 -16.00
N TRP A 8 7.94 10.65 -15.85
CA TRP A 8 6.81 11.37 -16.42
C TRP A 8 6.67 11.16 -17.94
N ASN A 9 7.77 11.30 -18.68
CA ASN A 9 7.77 11.05 -20.13
C ASN A 9 7.47 9.59 -20.50
N ALA A 10 7.82 8.63 -19.63
CA ALA A 10 7.50 7.23 -19.83
C ALA A 10 5.99 6.96 -19.73
N PHE A 11 5.31 7.61 -18.77
CA PHE A 11 3.84 7.52 -18.68
C PHE A 11 3.12 8.16 -19.87
N LEU A 12 3.73 9.16 -20.49
CA LEU A 12 3.21 9.81 -21.70
C LEU A 12 3.58 9.07 -23.00
N ASN A 13 4.28 7.93 -22.91
CA ASN A 13 4.82 7.19 -24.06
C ASN A 13 5.74 8.03 -24.96
N LEU A 14 6.40 9.04 -24.40
CA LEU A 14 7.34 9.90 -25.13
C LEU A 14 8.76 9.32 -25.11
N GLU A 15 9.11 8.60 -24.04
CA GLU A 15 10.42 8.01 -23.81
C GLU A 15 10.28 6.64 -23.12
N PRO A 16 11.28 5.74 -23.21
CA PRO A 16 11.33 4.54 -22.39
C PRO A 16 11.37 4.85 -20.87
N PRO A 17 10.97 3.92 -20.00
CA PRO A 17 11.15 4.05 -18.55
C PRO A 17 12.62 4.30 -18.19
N GLN A 18 12.84 5.28 -17.31
CA GLN A 18 14.18 5.68 -16.89
C GLN A 18 14.70 4.80 -15.73
N ARG A 19 13.78 4.21 -14.96
CA ARG A 19 14.14 3.28 -13.87
C ARG A 19 14.46 1.90 -14.45
N THR A 20 15.73 1.49 -14.39
CA THR A 20 16.18 0.13 -14.75
C THR A 20 16.47 -0.73 -13.53
N GLU A 21 16.56 -0.12 -12.34
CA GLU A 21 16.93 -0.77 -11.09
C GLU A 21 15.91 -0.48 -9.99
N LEU A 22 15.68 -1.47 -9.15
CA LEU A 22 14.84 -1.37 -7.97
C LEU A 22 15.46 -2.15 -6.81
N LEU A 23 15.94 -1.42 -5.81
CA LEU A 23 16.17 -1.99 -4.49
C LEU A 23 14.81 -2.24 -3.83
N ILE A 24 14.50 -3.50 -3.52
CA ILE A 24 13.22 -3.91 -2.91
C ILE A 24 13.33 -3.76 -1.39
N ASN A 25 14.40 -4.28 -0.81
CA ASN A 25 14.72 -4.12 0.60
C ASN A 25 16.22 -4.33 0.84
N ILE A 26 16.75 -3.69 1.88
CA ILE A 26 18.07 -3.97 2.43
C ILE A 26 18.03 -3.81 3.95
N ASP A 27 18.40 -4.87 4.66
CA ASP A 27 18.50 -4.83 6.11
C ASP A 27 19.89 -5.29 6.52
N GLN A 28 20.65 -4.40 7.14
CA GLN A 28 22.01 -4.68 7.59
C GLN A 28 22.05 -5.39 8.95
N THR A 29 20.94 -5.41 9.68
CA THR A 29 20.84 -6.00 11.02
C THR A 29 20.55 -7.49 10.93
N GLU A 30 19.59 -7.88 10.09
CA GLU A 30 19.26 -9.29 9.83
C GLU A 30 19.91 -9.84 8.55
N ASP A 31 20.65 -9.01 7.81
CA ASP A 31 21.40 -9.34 6.58
C ASP A 31 20.56 -10.05 5.50
N TYR A 32 19.41 -9.47 5.18
CA TYR A 32 18.59 -9.87 4.04
C TYR A 32 18.39 -8.71 3.07
N ALA A 33 18.34 -9.03 1.79
CA ALA A 33 18.19 -8.03 0.75
C ALA A 33 17.57 -8.61 -0.51
N ALA A 34 16.92 -7.73 -1.28
CA ALA A 34 16.48 -8.06 -2.62
C ALA A 34 16.64 -6.85 -3.55
N ILE A 35 17.17 -7.09 -4.74
CA ILE A 35 17.38 -6.08 -5.77
C ILE A 35 16.98 -6.64 -7.13
N ARG A 36 16.41 -5.78 -7.96
CA ARG A 36 16.15 -6.05 -9.38
C ARG A 36 16.94 -5.07 -10.24
N ASP A 37 17.59 -5.59 -11.29
CA ASP A 37 18.30 -4.82 -12.31
C ASP A 37 17.95 -5.37 -13.69
N GLY A 38 17.16 -4.60 -14.45
CA GLY A 38 16.55 -5.05 -15.69
C GLY A 38 15.64 -6.26 -15.44
N ASP A 39 15.93 -7.36 -16.12
CA ASP A 39 15.14 -8.60 -16.02
C ASP A 39 15.56 -9.48 -14.85
N PHE A 40 16.70 -9.21 -14.22
CA PHE A 40 17.23 -10.07 -13.17
C PHE A 40 16.85 -9.58 -11.79
N LYS A 41 16.39 -10.49 -10.94
CA LYS A 41 16.17 -10.26 -9.51
C LYS A 41 17.08 -11.17 -8.69
N LEU A 42 17.75 -10.59 -7.70
CA LEU A 42 18.54 -11.31 -6.71
C LEU A 42 17.88 -11.19 -5.34
N VAL A 43 17.84 -12.30 -4.60
CA VAL A 43 17.34 -12.39 -3.22
C VAL A 43 18.39 -13.09 -2.35
N MET A 44 18.68 -12.53 -1.19
CA MET A 44 19.59 -13.12 -0.20
C MET A 44 19.09 -12.94 1.22
N GLY A 45 19.48 -13.85 2.11
CA GLY A 45 19.07 -13.86 3.52
C GLY A 45 17.60 -14.26 3.71
N ASP A 46 17.14 -14.20 4.96
CA ASP A 46 15.73 -14.29 5.34
C ASP A 46 15.50 -13.54 6.65
N ILE A 47 14.24 -13.22 6.94
CA ILE A 47 13.81 -12.61 8.20
C ILE A 47 13.54 -13.70 9.24
N SER A 48 13.73 -13.39 10.52
CA SER A 48 13.33 -14.31 11.61
C SER A 48 13.93 -15.74 11.52
N GLY A 49 15.11 -15.87 10.92
CA GLY A 49 15.88 -17.13 10.90
C GLY A 49 15.28 -18.26 10.08
N GLY A 50 14.65 -17.98 8.93
CA GLY A 50 14.11 -19.02 8.05
C GLY A 50 12.59 -19.18 8.14
N LYS A 51 11.91 -18.45 9.05
CA LYS A 51 10.49 -18.67 9.34
C LYS A 51 9.58 -18.34 8.16
N PHE A 52 10.03 -17.46 7.28
CA PHE A 52 9.28 -16.99 6.11
C PHE A 52 10.04 -17.23 4.80
N ALA A 53 10.99 -18.17 4.81
CA ALA A 53 11.82 -18.52 3.65
C ALA A 53 11.08 -19.30 2.55
N ASP A 54 9.83 -19.69 2.79
CA ASP A 54 9.04 -20.42 1.81
C ASP A 54 8.65 -19.52 0.62
N TRP A 55 8.56 -20.13 -0.56
CA TRP A 55 7.95 -19.45 -1.70
C TRP A 55 6.44 -19.28 -1.49
N TYR A 56 5.96 -18.04 -1.61
CA TYR A 56 4.54 -17.71 -1.50
C TYR A 56 3.89 -17.58 -2.87
N ARG A 57 2.73 -18.22 -3.03
CA ARG A 57 1.95 -18.10 -4.26
C ARG A 57 1.41 -16.70 -4.47
N ILE A 58 1.35 -16.29 -5.73
CA ILE A 58 0.66 -15.07 -6.14
C ILE A 58 -0.84 -15.26 -5.92
N TYR A 59 -1.37 -14.69 -4.85
CA TYR A 59 -2.81 -14.70 -4.59
C TYR A 59 -3.54 -13.87 -5.64
N GLY A 60 -4.65 -14.42 -6.16
CA GLY A 60 -5.42 -13.75 -7.21
C GLY A 60 -4.89 -13.97 -8.63
N ASN A 61 -3.81 -14.74 -8.82
CA ASN A 61 -3.44 -15.24 -10.14
C ASN A 61 -4.49 -16.28 -10.57
N VAL A 62 -5.46 -15.85 -11.36
CA VAL A 62 -6.57 -16.66 -11.87
C VAL A 62 -6.34 -16.96 -13.34
N ASP A 63 -6.71 -18.15 -13.79
CA ASP A 63 -6.67 -18.45 -15.22
C ASP A 63 -7.55 -17.45 -16.00
N TRP A 64 -7.11 -17.04 -17.19
CA TRP A 64 -7.80 -15.98 -17.96
C TRP A 64 -9.22 -16.37 -18.39
N ASP A 65 -9.51 -17.68 -18.47
CA ASP A 65 -10.84 -18.22 -18.72
C ASP A 65 -11.71 -18.30 -17.44
N SER A 66 -11.15 -17.91 -16.30
CA SER A 66 -11.83 -17.95 -15.02
C SER A 66 -12.82 -16.79 -14.89
N THR A 67 -14.11 -17.10 -14.96
CA THR A 67 -15.19 -16.15 -14.63
C THR A 67 -15.34 -15.92 -13.13
N LYS A 68 -14.52 -16.56 -12.28
CA LYS A 68 -14.65 -16.51 -10.82
C LYS A 68 -14.57 -15.08 -10.24
N PRO A 69 -13.65 -14.19 -10.66
CA PRO A 69 -13.62 -12.82 -10.13
C PRO A 69 -14.88 -12.03 -10.47
N MET A 70 -15.34 -12.13 -11.72
CA MET A 70 -16.58 -11.49 -12.21
C MET A 70 -17.80 -12.00 -11.46
N ALA A 71 -17.98 -13.31 -11.41
CA ALA A 71 -19.07 -13.91 -10.65
C ALA A 71 -19.03 -13.53 -9.16
N SER A 72 -17.84 -13.45 -8.56
CA SER A 72 -17.70 -13.04 -7.14
C SER A 72 -18.08 -11.58 -6.93
N CYS A 73 -17.77 -10.70 -7.88
CA CYS A 73 -18.21 -9.30 -7.83
C CYS A 73 -19.72 -9.17 -8.02
N GLU A 74 -20.27 -9.80 -9.06
CA GLU A 74 -21.70 -9.74 -9.42
C GLU A 74 -22.60 -10.34 -8.34
N THR A 75 -22.13 -11.35 -7.62
CA THR A 75 -22.89 -11.98 -6.52
C THR A 75 -22.57 -11.41 -5.14
N SER A 76 -21.72 -10.38 -5.06
CA SER A 76 -21.32 -9.80 -3.78
C SER A 76 -22.44 -9.00 -3.12
N VAL A 77 -22.47 -9.00 -1.79
CA VAL A 77 -23.33 -8.11 -0.99
C VAL A 77 -23.08 -6.64 -1.34
N VAL A 78 -21.86 -6.28 -1.72
CA VAL A 78 -21.50 -4.93 -2.15
C VAL A 78 -22.22 -4.55 -3.44
N ASN A 79 -22.26 -5.46 -4.43
CA ASN A 79 -23.02 -5.23 -5.66
C ASN A 79 -24.51 -5.01 -5.37
N ASP A 80 -25.11 -5.85 -4.53
CA ASP A 80 -26.51 -5.69 -4.12
C ASP A 80 -26.81 -4.33 -3.49
N VAL A 81 -25.91 -3.84 -2.63
CA VAL A 81 -26.07 -2.53 -1.98
C VAL A 81 -25.89 -1.39 -2.98
N LEU A 82 -24.90 -1.47 -3.86
CA LEU A 82 -24.64 -0.43 -4.86
C LEU A 82 -25.81 -0.27 -5.83
N GLN A 83 -26.35 -1.38 -6.33
CA GLN A 83 -27.52 -1.38 -7.22
C GLN A 83 -28.73 -0.71 -6.57
N LYS A 84 -28.98 -0.98 -5.28
CA LYS A 84 -30.05 -0.31 -4.51
C LYS A 84 -29.86 1.20 -4.39
N THR A 85 -28.63 1.70 -4.53
CA THR A 85 -28.33 3.14 -4.56
C THR A 85 -28.32 3.73 -5.97
N GLY A 86 -28.73 2.97 -6.98
CA GLY A 86 -28.71 3.39 -8.39
C GLY A 86 -27.29 3.47 -8.98
N ARG A 87 -26.34 2.71 -8.42
CA ARG A 87 -24.97 2.61 -8.93
C ARG A 87 -24.72 1.20 -9.43
N ASP A 88 -24.25 1.08 -10.66
CA ASP A 88 -23.85 -0.20 -11.23
C ASP A 88 -22.33 -0.36 -11.08
N PRO A 89 -21.84 -1.28 -10.22
CA PRO A 89 -20.42 -1.52 -10.11
C PRO A 89 -19.89 -2.17 -11.40
N VAL A 90 -18.70 -1.74 -11.80
CA VAL A 90 -17.98 -2.38 -12.91
C VAL A 90 -17.33 -3.65 -12.37
N CYS A 91 -18.02 -4.77 -12.51
CA CYS A 91 -17.49 -6.11 -12.24
C CYS A 91 -16.62 -6.62 -13.40
N GLY A 92 -15.79 -5.73 -13.94
CA GLY A 92 -14.99 -5.95 -15.14
C GLY A 92 -15.81 -5.84 -16.44
N SER A 93 -15.48 -4.88 -17.30
CA SER A 93 -16.16 -4.62 -18.59
C SER A 93 -15.77 -5.58 -19.73
N GLY A 94 -15.17 -6.73 -19.46
CA GLY A 94 -14.68 -7.70 -20.46
C GLY A 94 -13.37 -8.35 -20.03
N GLY A 95 -12.88 -9.33 -20.80
CA GLY A 95 -11.65 -10.09 -20.47
C GLY A 95 -10.41 -9.25 -20.16
N ASP A 96 -10.40 -7.97 -20.58
CA ASP A 96 -9.29 -7.02 -20.41
C ASP A 96 -9.34 -6.20 -19.11
N SER A 97 -10.39 -6.38 -18.30
CA SER A 97 -10.64 -5.54 -17.11
C SER A 97 -10.27 -6.21 -15.77
N TYR A 98 -9.80 -7.45 -15.83
CA TYR A 98 -9.21 -8.15 -14.70
C TYR A 98 -7.68 -8.11 -14.77
N ALA A 99 -7.03 -8.29 -13.62
CA ALA A 99 -5.57 -8.38 -13.55
C ALA A 99 -5.06 -9.41 -14.57
N THR A 100 -4.12 -9.00 -15.42
CA THR A 100 -3.47 -9.90 -16.38
C THR A 100 -2.82 -11.05 -15.61
N PRO A 101 -3.18 -12.32 -15.89
CA PRO A 101 -2.61 -13.43 -15.17
C PRO A 101 -1.12 -13.57 -15.44
N VAL A 102 -0.38 -13.87 -14.39
CA VAL A 102 1.07 -14.07 -14.44
C VAL A 102 1.34 -15.48 -14.94
N GLN A 103 2.03 -15.58 -16.08
CA GLN A 103 2.41 -16.84 -16.71
C GLN A 103 3.67 -17.39 -16.04
N CYS A 104 3.49 -18.21 -14.99
CA CYS A 104 4.59 -18.73 -14.18
C CYS A 104 5.39 -19.89 -14.81
N GLY A 105 4.84 -20.58 -15.80
CA GLY A 105 5.39 -21.87 -16.26
C GLY A 105 5.33 -22.97 -15.18
N ASP A 106 6.10 -24.04 -15.40
CA ASP A 106 6.14 -25.19 -14.49
C ASP A 106 7.15 -24.97 -13.35
N ARG A 107 6.69 -25.14 -12.11
CA ARG A 107 7.56 -25.13 -10.93
C ARG A 107 8.40 -26.41 -10.88
N ARG A 108 9.72 -26.25 -10.76
CA ARG A 108 10.65 -27.38 -10.62
C ARG A 108 11.26 -27.38 -9.23
N ASP A 109 11.11 -28.50 -8.52
CA ASP A 109 11.60 -28.60 -7.14
C ASP A 109 13.14 -28.72 -7.05
N ASP A 110 13.82 -29.13 -8.12
CA ASP A 110 15.27 -29.29 -8.18
C ASP A 110 16.05 -27.98 -8.30
N ARG A 111 15.37 -26.88 -8.62
CA ARG A 111 15.94 -25.53 -8.77
C ARG A 111 15.40 -24.56 -7.72
N GLY A 112 14.94 -25.08 -6.58
CA GLY A 112 14.44 -24.27 -5.49
C GLY A 112 15.50 -23.31 -4.94
N CYS A 113 15.06 -22.11 -4.58
CA CYS A 113 15.90 -21.12 -3.92
C CYS A 113 15.94 -21.37 -2.40
N ASN A 114 17.15 -21.32 -1.82
CA ASN A 114 17.34 -21.17 -0.37
C ASN A 114 18.26 -19.99 -0.09
N SER A 115 17.65 -18.82 0.06
CA SER A 115 18.34 -17.53 0.22
C SER A 115 19.15 -17.42 1.53
N THR A 116 18.88 -18.28 2.52
CA THR A 116 19.65 -18.33 3.78
C THR A 116 21.01 -18.99 3.62
N VAL A 117 21.20 -19.79 2.57
CA VAL A 117 22.46 -20.51 2.30
C VAL A 117 23.30 -19.75 1.28
N ALA A 118 22.68 -19.28 0.19
CA ALA A 118 23.34 -18.52 -0.86
C ALA A 118 22.35 -17.58 -1.55
N PRO A 119 22.82 -16.47 -2.17
CA PRO A 119 21.97 -15.62 -2.98
C PRO A 119 21.35 -16.38 -4.16
N CYS A 120 20.04 -16.21 -4.35
CA CYS A 120 19.30 -16.74 -5.49
C CYS A 120 19.16 -15.68 -6.57
N LEU A 121 19.17 -16.10 -7.82
CA LEU A 121 19.00 -15.24 -8.98
C LEU A 121 17.87 -15.77 -9.86
N PHE A 122 16.99 -14.88 -10.29
CA PHE A 122 15.87 -15.19 -11.18
C PHE A 122 15.89 -14.26 -12.40
N ASP A 123 15.53 -14.80 -13.56
CA ASP A 123 15.29 -14.02 -14.78
C ASP A 123 13.77 -13.83 -14.94
N LEU A 124 13.28 -12.66 -14.54
CA LEU A 124 11.87 -12.32 -14.53
C LEU A 124 11.27 -12.18 -15.95
N SER A 125 12.09 -12.14 -17.00
CA SER A 125 11.59 -12.11 -18.38
C SER A 125 11.01 -13.46 -18.81
N VAL A 126 11.49 -14.56 -18.19
CA VAL A 126 11.08 -15.94 -18.49
C VAL A 126 10.48 -16.66 -17.28
N ASP A 127 10.85 -16.26 -16.07
CA ASP A 127 10.40 -16.83 -14.79
C ASP A 127 9.87 -15.72 -13.87
N PRO A 128 8.69 -15.14 -14.19
CA PRO A 128 8.09 -14.07 -13.39
C PRO A 128 7.65 -14.54 -11.99
N CYS A 129 7.64 -15.84 -11.74
CA CYS A 129 7.19 -16.44 -10.49
C CYS A 129 8.33 -17.02 -9.65
N GLU A 130 9.58 -16.82 -10.05
CA GLU A 130 10.77 -17.12 -9.24
C GLU A 130 10.85 -18.60 -8.83
N TYR A 131 10.54 -19.49 -9.77
CA TYR A 131 10.55 -20.93 -9.56
C TYR A 131 11.93 -21.57 -9.69
N SER A 132 12.83 -20.97 -10.48
CA SER A 132 14.12 -21.57 -10.80
C SER A 132 15.28 -20.64 -10.47
N ASP A 133 16.06 -20.98 -9.45
CA ASP A 133 17.32 -20.31 -9.19
C ASP A 133 18.35 -20.61 -10.29
N ILE A 134 18.86 -19.55 -10.93
CA ILE A 134 19.89 -19.59 -11.96
C ILE A 134 21.22 -18.97 -11.48
N SER A 135 21.41 -18.78 -10.18
CA SER A 135 22.60 -18.18 -9.56
C SER A 135 23.91 -18.84 -10.01
N GLN A 136 23.92 -20.18 -10.11
CA GLN A 136 25.09 -20.96 -10.56
C GLN A 136 25.33 -20.87 -12.07
N GLU A 137 24.29 -20.58 -12.86
CA GLU A 137 24.37 -20.48 -14.32
C GLU A 137 24.80 -19.07 -14.79
N ARG A 138 24.66 -18.06 -13.92
CA ARG A 138 24.96 -16.64 -14.21
C ARG A 138 25.72 -15.96 -13.05
N PRO A 139 26.88 -16.48 -12.62
CA PRO A 139 27.64 -15.93 -11.50
C PRO A 139 28.07 -14.47 -11.73
N GLU A 140 28.26 -14.05 -12.98
CA GLU A 140 28.58 -12.67 -13.34
C GLU A 140 27.44 -11.69 -12.99
N VAL A 141 26.18 -12.12 -13.15
CA VAL A 141 25.01 -11.30 -12.80
C VAL A 141 24.86 -11.23 -11.28
N VAL A 142 25.08 -12.35 -10.58
CA VAL A 142 25.12 -12.39 -9.11
C VAL A 142 26.15 -11.41 -8.58
N GLN A 143 27.39 -11.46 -9.09
CA GLN A 143 28.47 -10.55 -8.66
C GLN A 143 28.11 -9.08 -8.90
N ARG A 144 27.54 -8.76 -10.05
CA ARG A 144 27.10 -7.39 -10.37
C ARG A 144 26.04 -6.90 -9.39
N LEU A 145 25.02 -7.72 -9.11
CA LEU A 145 23.93 -7.35 -8.21
C LEU A 145 24.38 -7.27 -6.75
N MET A 146 25.26 -8.17 -6.32
CA MET A 146 25.89 -8.13 -5.00
C MET A 146 26.72 -6.85 -4.82
N ALA A 147 27.52 -6.46 -5.82
CA ALA A 147 28.28 -5.22 -5.76
C ALA A 147 27.40 -3.97 -5.64
N LYS A 148 26.22 -3.97 -6.31
CA LYS A 148 25.21 -2.92 -6.16
C LYS A 148 24.62 -2.90 -4.74
N LEU A 149 24.30 -4.06 -4.17
CA LEU A 149 23.85 -4.15 -2.78
C LEU A 149 24.91 -3.61 -1.81
N ASP A 150 26.18 -3.93 -2.02
CA ASP A 150 27.28 -3.44 -1.17
C ASP A 150 27.44 -1.92 -1.25
N LEU A 151 27.22 -1.31 -2.42
CA LEU A 151 27.16 0.14 -2.56
C LEU A 151 26.01 0.71 -1.71
N TYR A 152 24.79 0.17 -1.85
CA TYR A 152 23.66 0.59 -1.02
C TYR A 152 23.93 0.41 0.47
N ARG A 153 24.58 -0.68 0.88
CA ARG A 153 24.97 -0.88 2.28
C ARG A 153 25.87 0.24 2.78
N SER A 154 26.85 0.66 1.96
CA SER A 154 27.80 1.70 2.34
C SER A 154 27.18 3.09 2.51
N GLU A 155 26.05 3.34 1.84
CA GLU A 155 25.34 4.62 1.87
C GLU A 155 24.11 4.62 2.79
N SER A 156 23.67 3.45 3.27
CA SER A 156 22.48 3.32 4.11
C SER A 156 22.70 3.93 5.49
N LEU A 157 21.64 4.53 6.02
CA LEU A 157 21.56 4.95 7.41
C LEU A 157 21.03 3.80 8.27
N PRO A 158 21.43 3.71 9.56
CA PRO A 158 20.89 2.71 10.47
C PRO A 158 19.36 2.89 10.63
N PRO A 159 18.60 1.80 10.83
CA PRO A 159 17.16 1.90 11.08
C PRO A 159 16.87 2.82 12.27
N SER A 160 15.92 3.75 12.10
CA SER A 160 15.50 4.68 13.16
C SER A 160 14.30 4.15 13.96
N ASN A 161 14.11 2.83 14.00
CA ASN A 161 13.02 2.20 14.74
C ASN A 161 13.11 2.58 16.23
N ARG A 162 11.97 2.93 16.81
CA ARG A 162 11.81 3.24 18.23
C ARG A 162 10.88 2.22 18.86
N ASP A 163 10.95 2.10 20.18
CA ASP A 163 9.96 1.31 20.92
C ASP A 163 8.54 1.84 20.62
N PRO A 164 7.54 0.95 20.52
CA PRO A 164 6.15 1.37 20.32
C PRO A 164 5.72 2.41 21.36
N ASP A 165 5.23 3.57 20.90
CA ASP A 165 4.67 4.57 21.80
C ASP A 165 3.27 4.13 22.23
N HIS A 166 3.10 3.77 23.49
CA HIS A 166 1.79 3.35 24.03
C HIS A 166 0.70 4.41 23.84
N ARG A 167 1.03 5.69 23.67
CA ARG A 167 0.04 6.74 23.38
C ARG A 167 -0.55 6.65 21.99
N ALA A 168 0.05 5.89 21.08
CA ALA A 168 -0.48 5.63 19.74
C ALA A 168 -1.46 4.43 19.70
N ASP A 169 -1.71 3.78 20.84
CA ASP A 169 -2.63 2.65 20.93
C ASP A 169 -4.06 3.10 20.61
N PRO A 170 -4.72 2.55 19.57
CA PRO A 170 -6.10 2.90 19.23
C PRO A 170 -7.10 2.71 20.39
N ILE A 171 -6.81 1.83 21.35
CA ILE A 171 -7.64 1.68 22.57
C ILE A 171 -7.74 3.00 23.35
N GLN A 172 -6.71 3.85 23.28
CA GLN A 172 -6.69 5.16 23.92
C GLN A 172 -7.41 6.25 23.11
N HIS A 173 -7.81 5.92 21.87
CA HIS A 173 -8.42 6.84 20.89
C HIS A 173 -9.76 6.28 20.37
N ASN A 174 -10.58 5.74 21.27
CA ASN A 174 -11.90 5.18 20.94
C ASN A 174 -11.89 4.12 19.80
N GLY A 175 -10.78 3.41 19.64
CA GLY A 175 -10.57 2.40 18.61
C GLY A 175 -10.14 2.96 17.24
N LEU A 176 -9.81 4.25 17.15
CA LEU A 176 -9.38 4.91 15.92
C LEU A 176 -7.87 5.11 15.88
N TRP A 177 -7.32 5.17 14.68
CA TRP A 177 -5.96 5.65 14.47
C TRP A 177 -6.00 7.18 14.33
N GLU A 178 -5.32 7.88 15.24
CA GLU A 178 -5.23 9.35 15.25
C GLU A 178 -3.81 9.84 14.92
N THR A 179 -3.65 11.15 14.73
CA THR A 179 -2.34 11.74 14.49
C THR A 179 -1.45 11.59 15.72
N TRP A 180 -0.21 11.14 15.50
CA TRP A 180 0.69 10.81 16.60
C TRP A 180 1.15 12.06 17.35
N ALA A 181 0.84 12.12 18.64
CA ALA A 181 1.28 13.14 19.60
C ALA A 181 0.85 14.59 19.31
N ASP A 182 -0.11 14.79 18.41
CA ASP A 182 -0.73 16.10 18.23
C ASP A 182 -1.59 16.46 19.45
N ALA A 183 -1.72 17.76 19.71
CA ALA A 183 -2.67 18.23 20.69
C ALA A 183 -4.08 17.89 20.21
N ASP A 184 -4.84 17.17 21.06
CA ASP A 184 -6.25 16.87 20.82
C ASP A 184 -7.00 18.17 20.46
N PRO A 185 -7.48 18.32 19.22
CA PRO A 185 -8.13 19.54 18.77
C PRO A 185 -9.47 19.79 19.48
N LEU A 186 -10.03 18.78 20.16
CA LEU A 186 -11.23 18.86 20.99
C LEU A 186 -10.91 19.08 22.47
N ARG A 187 -9.67 18.83 22.89
CA ARG A 187 -9.17 19.23 24.22
C ARG A 187 -8.77 20.69 24.18
N SER A 188 -9.76 21.55 23.94
CA SER A 188 -9.60 22.97 24.23
C SER A 188 -9.19 23.08 25.69
N THR A 189 -8.03 23.64 25.95
CA THR A 189 -7.68 24.19 27.27
C THR A 189 -8.53 25.43 27.51
N ASP A 190 -9.85 25.29 27.57
CA ASP A 190 -10.70 26.33 28.14
C ASP A 190 -10.87 25.99 29.62
N GLY A 191 -9.94 26.51 30.41
CA GLY A 191 -10.11 26.53 31.85
C GLY A 191 -11.42 27.24 32.17
N THR A 192 -12.35 26.52 32.79
CA THR A 192 -13.40 27.06 33.67
C THR A 192 -13.74 28.54 33.45
N ARG A 193 -14.42 28.88 32.35
CA ARG A 193 -15.32 30.04 32.36
C ARG A 193 -16.73 29.52 32.63
N GLU A 194 -17.16 29.65 33.87
CA GLU A 194 -18.58 29.61 34.20
C GLU A 194 -19.30 30.67 33.37
N VAL A 195 -20.10 30.20 32.40
CA VAL A 195 -21.02 31.04 31.63
C VAL A 195 -22.09 31.56 32.59
N THR A 196 -21.96 32.82 32.99
CA THR A 196 -22.92 33.47 33.89
C THR A 196 -24.29 33.59 33.23
N ASP A 197 -25.36 33.53 34.03
CA ASP A 197 -26.75 33.46 33.53
C ASP A 197 -27.20 34.65 32.67
N GLY A 198 -26.42 35.74 32.63
CA GLY A 198 -26.62 36.86 31.70
C GLY A 198 -26.42 36.48 30.22
N GLU A 199 -25.47 35.60 29.91
CA GLU A 199 -25.13 35.22 28.52
C GLU A 199 -26.17 34.25 27.92
N LYS A 200 -26.82 33.43 28.75
CA LYS A 200 -27.93 32.54 28.34
C LYS A 200 -29.18 33.32 27.93
N SER A 201 -29.40 34.50 28.50
CA SER A 201 -30.55 35.38 28.20
C SER A 201 -30.43 36.06 26.83
N ALA A 202 -29.22 36.51 26.48
CA ALA A 202 -28.94 37.10 25.17
C ALA A 202 -29.13 36.09 24.02
N PHE A 203 -28.68 34.85 24.21
CA PHE A 203 -28.84 33.80 23.20
C PHE A 203 -30.31 33.42 22.96
N ARG A 204 -31.13 33.32 24.01
CA ARG A 204 -32.58 33.05 23.87
C ARG A 204 -33.31 34.17 23.15
N THR A 205 -32.88 35.42 23.34
CA THR A 205 -33.49 36.59 22.70
C THR A 205 -33.13 36.66 21.21
N LEU A 206 -31.86 36.40 20.88
CA LEU A 206 -31.39 36.35 19.48
C LEU A 206 -32.00 35.17 18.70
N PHE A 207 -32.14 34.00 19.32
CA PHE A 207 -32.74 32.83 18.66
C PHE A 207 -34.23 33.03 18.36
N ARG A 208 -34.98 33.68 19.28
CA ARG A 208 -36.38 34.03 19.02
C ARG A 208 -36.54 35.08 17.92
N SER A 209 -35.61 36.02 17.81
CA SER A 209 -35.64 37.01 16.72
C SER A 209 -35.30 36.38 15.37
N LEU A 210 -34.35 35.44 15.32
CA LEU A 210 -33.95 34.77 14.09
C LEU A 210 -35.05 33.82 13.55
N VAL A 211 -35.71 33.06 14.44
CA VAL A 211 -36.82 32.17 14.04
C VAL A 211 -38.01 32.97 13.49
N ARG A 212 -38.28 34.17 13.99
CA ARG A 212 -39.38 35.01 13.50
C ARG A 212 -39.10 35.58 12.11
N VAL A 213 -37.86 35.96 11.81
CA VAL A 213 -37.44 36.45 10.48
C VAL A 213 -37.51 35.36 9.42
N VAL A 214 -37.20 34.11 9.79
CA VAL A 214 -37.23 32.98 8.84
C VAL A 214 -38.67 32.57 8.47
N PHE A 215 -39.64 32.69 9.39
CA PHE A 215 -41.03 32.26 9.09
C PHE A 215 -41.89 33.32 8.37
N GLU A 216 -41.62 34.62 8.52
CA GLU A 216 -42.36 35.66 7.75
C GLU A 216 -41.81 35.86 6.32
N GLY A 217 -40.60 35.36 6.03
CA GLY A 217 -39.98 35.47 4.70
C GLY A 217 -40.40 34.40 3.67
N VAL A 218 -41.07 33.33 4.08
CA VAL A 218 -41.40 32.18 3.18
C VAL A 218 -42.81 32.30 2.58
N SER A 219 -43.65 33.23 3.05
CA SER A 219 -45.02 33.38 2.53
C SER A 219 -45.18 34.31 1.31
N ASN A 220 -44.11 34.90 0.76
CA ASN A 220 -44.19 35.85 -0.37
C ASN A 220 -43.46 35.39 -1.65
N VAL A 221 -43.16 34.10 -1.81
CA VAL A 221 -42.54 33.56 -3.05
C VAL A 221 -43.46 32.58 -3.80
N PHE A 222 -44.69 32.38 -3.33
CA PHE A 222 -45.74 31.69 -4.10
C PHE A 222 -47.06 32.47 -4.04
N ALA A 223 -47.20 33.43 -4.94
CA ALA A 223 -48.46 33.97 -5.43
C ALA A 223 -48.26 34.47 -6.88
#